data_AF-A0A1F4A069-F1
#
_entry.id   AF-A0A1F4A069-F1
#
_cell.length_a   1.000
_cell.length_b   1.000
_cell.length_c   1.000
_cell.angle_alpha   90.00
_cell.angle_beta   90.00
_cell.angle_gamma   90.00
#
_symmetry.space_group_name_H-M   'P 1'
#
loop_
_entity.id
_entity.type
_entity.pdbx_description
1 polymer ?
#
loop_
_entity_poly.entity_id
_entity_poly.type
_entity_poly.pdbx_seq_one_letter_code
_entity_poly.pdbx_strand_id
1 'polypeptide(L)'
;MLMNHALALVIAGLLAAGPAFADKPAWAGNKGGQWEEGDKGKGKGKGKSRDRDYDRRDVRGGGHFIDRQKVVVREYYGREYSRGFCPPGLAKKRNGCMPPGQAKKWHVGRPLPRDVIYYDLPPTLIVEFGPPPAGHRFVRVAADILLIAVGTGMVIDAIEDLGRR
;
A
#
# COMPACT_ATOMS: atom_id res chain seq x y z
N MET A 1 -28.05 -46.67 32.15
CA MET A 1 -27.65 -46.95 33.55
C MET A 1 -26.48 -46.01 33.84
N LEU A 2 -26.74 -44.77 34.27
CA LEU A 2 -26.85 -44.33 35.68
C LEU A 2 -25.61 -44.73 36.50
N MET A 3 -24.77 -43.77 36.91
CA MET A 3 -24.68 -43.31 38.31
C MET A 3 -23.56 -42.28 38.54
N ASN A 4 -23.98 -41.13 39.09
CA ASN A 4 -23.17 -40.14 39.81
C ASN A 4 -22.42 -40.79 40.98
N HIS A 5 -21.13 -40.51 41.15
CA HIS A 5 -20.48 -40.55 42.47
C HIS A 5 -19.75 -39.22 42.73
N ALA A 6 -20.43 -38.37 43.49
CA ALA A 6 -19.83 -37.27 44.22
C ALA A 6 -19.11 -37.85 45.45
N LEU A 7 -17.84 -37.47 45.66
CA LEU A 7 -17.24 -37.51 46.99
C LEU A 7 -16.24 -36.36 47.12
N ALA A 8 -16.58 -35.42 48.00
CA ALA A 8 -15.73 -34.34 48.44
C ALA A 8 -14.72 -34.87 49.47
N LEU A 9 -13.46 -34.45 49.38
CA LEU A 9 -12.56 -34.37 50.53
C LEU A 9 -11.74 -33.08 50.45
N VAL A 10 -11.97 -32.25 51.47
CA VAL A 10 -11.34 -30.97 51.76
C VAL A 10 -9.96 -31.23 52.35
N ILE A 11 -8.90 -30.62 51.78
CA ILE A 11 -7.65 -30.39 52.51
C ILE A 11 -7.24 -28.94 52.31
N ALA A 12 -7.38 -28.17 53.38
CA ALA A 12 -6.87 -26.82 53.52
C ALA A 12 -5.36 -26.87 53.82
N GLY A 13 -4.58 -26.05 53.12
CA GLY A 13 -3.18 -25.81 53.41
C GLY A 13 -2.79 -24.42 52.97
N LEU A 14 -2.88 -23.46 53.89
CA LEU A 14 -2.35 -22.10 53.71
C LEU A 14 -0.81 -22.14 53.69
N LEU A 15 -0.22 -21.68 52.59
CA LEU A 15 1.15 -21.12 52.58
C LEU A 15 1.11 -19.79 51.84
N ALA A 16 1.27 -18.73 52.63
CA ALA A 16 1.33 -17.35 52.16
C ALA A 16 2.74 -17.04 51.61
N ALA A 17 2.82 -16.62 50.34
CA ALA A 17 3.92 -15.83 49.78
C ALA A 17 3.36 -15.02 48.60
N GLY A 18 3.58 -13.70 48.62
CA GLY A 18 2.72 -12.70 47.96
C GLY A 18 2.88 -12.54 46.44
N PRO A 19 1.92 -11.84 45.80
CA PRO A 19 2.02 -11.45 44.40
C PRO A 19 2.97 -10.27 44.22
N ALA A 20 4.00 -10.44 43.39
CA ALA A 20 4.75 -9.34 42.78
C ALA A 20 4.25 -9.15 41.35
N PHE A 21 3.14 -8.40 41.20
CA PHE A 21 2.76 -7.83 39.90
C PHE A 21 3.19 -6.38 39.89
N ALA A 22 4.20 -6.07 39.08
CA ALA A 22 4.61 -4.71 38.79
C ALA A 22 3.62 -4.10 37.78
N ASP A 23 2.59 -3.43 38.28
CA ASP A 23 1.81 -2.48 37.48
C ASP A 23 2.66 -1.25 37.18
N LYS A 24 2.81 -0.91 35.89
CA LYS A 24 3.34 0.38 35.49
C LYS A 24 2.22 1.43 35.58
N PRO A 25 2.30 2.44 36.47
CA PRO A 25 1.27 3.45 36.60
C PRO A 25 1.22 4.38 35.39
N ALA A 26 0.00 4.71 34.96
CA ALA A 26 -0.33 5.55 33.82
C ALA A 26 -0.18 7.07 34.07
N TRP A 27 0.58 7.52 35.07
CA TRP A 27 0.56 8.94 35.48
C TRP A 27 1.88 9.49 36.04
N ALA A 28 3.04 8.87 35.80
CA ALA A 28 4.33 9.45 36.19
C ALA A 28 4.71 10.65 35.30
N GLY A 29 4.03 11.77 35.49
CA GLY A 29 4.36 13.10 34.99
C GLY A 29 4.39 14.08 36.16
N ASN A 30 5.52 14.76 36.35
CA ASN A 30 5.57 16.03 37.06
C ASN A 30 6.77 16.85 36.54
N LYS A 31 6.48 17.92 35.80
CA LYS A 31 7.26 19.16 35.83
C LYS A 31 6.26 20.32 35.79
N GLY A 32 6.44 21.20 36.77
CA GLY A 32 5.50 22.25 37.13
C GLY A 32 5.31 23.35 36.10
N GLY A 33 4.19 24.05 36.28
CA GLY A 33 3.83 25.27 35.57
C GLY A 33 2.64 25.88 36.29
N GLN A 34 2.87 27.07 36.84
CA GLN A 34 1.98 27.91 37.61
C GLN A 34 0.83 28.44 36.73
N TRP A 35 -0.42 28.40 37.23
CA TRP A 35 -1.58 28.96 36.54
C TRP A 35 -1.89 30.35 37.11
N GLU A 36 -1.75 31.38 36.29
CA GLU A 36 -2.47 32.64 36.45
C GLU A 36 -3.55 32.79 35.38
N GLU A 37 -4.59 33.50 35.78
CA GLU A 37 -5.85 33.75 35.12
C GLU A 37 -5.71 34.60 33.85
N GLY A 38 -6.43 34.24 32.77
CA GLY A 38 -6.36 34.99 31.51
C GLY A 38 -7.34 34.57 30.43
N ASP A 39 -8.20 35.53 30.08
CA ASP A 39 -9.24 35.62 29.05
C ASP A 39 -8.92 35.10 27.61
N LYS A 40 -9.95 34.57 26.93
CA LYS A 40 -10.21 34.45 25.48
C LYS A 40 -9.13 33.96 24.49
N GLY A 41 -9.48 32.95 23.68
CA GLY A 41 -8.88 32.77 22.35
C GLY A 41 -9.31 31.51 21.57
N LYS A 42 -9.88 31.70 20.38
CA LYS A 42 -10.26 30.64 19.42
C LYS A 42 -9.04 29.99 18.75
N GLY A 43 -9.09 28.69 18.47
CA GLY A 43 -8.15 28.02 17.57
C GLY A 43 -8.58 26.60 17.17
N LYS A 44 -8.82 26.38 15.87
CA LYS A 44 -9.32 25.13 15.27
C LYS A 44 -8.20 24.08 15.13
N GLY A 45 -8.42 22.86 15.64
CA GLY A 45 -7.60 21.69 15.30
C GLY A 45 -8.36 20.71 14.39
N LYS A 46 -8.10 20.73 13.08
CA LYS A 46 -8.45 19.62 12.17
C LYS A 46 -7.16 19.03 11.60
N GLY A 47 -6.59 18.08 12.32
CA GLY A 47 -5.56 17.20 11.77
C GLY A 47 -6.21 16.13 10.88
N LYS A 48 -6.16 16.31 9.56
CA LYS A 48 -6.32 15.22 8.59
C LYS A 48 -5.20 15.31 7.56
N SER A 49 -4.11 14.60 7.83
CA SER A 49 -3.21 14.13 6.78
C SER A 49 -3.28 12.61 6.80
N ARG A 50 -4.18 12.07 5.98
CA ARG A 50 -4.25 10.64 5.63
C ARG A 50 -3.79 10.50 4.18
N ASP A 51 -2.55 10.93 3.90
CA ASP A 51 -1.89 10.76 2.60
C ASP A 51 -0.49 10.19 2.79
N ARG A 52 -0.37 9.10 3.56
CA ARG A 52 0.93 8.41 3.78
C ARG A 52 0.96 6.94 3.41
N ASP A 53 -0.10 6.41 2.79
CA ASP A 53 -0.15 4.97 2.48
C ASP A 53 0.36 4.62 1.06
N TYR A 54 0.43 5.61 0.16
CA TYR A 54 0.96 5.37 -1.20
C TYR A 54 2.48 5.35 -1.30
N ASP A 55 3.19 5.77 -0.25
CA ASP A 55 4.66 5.91 -0.24
C ASP A 55 5.39 4.63 0.24
N ARG A 56 4.70 3.74 0.96
CA ARG A 56 5.36 2.61 1.64
C ARG A 56 5.69 1.41 0.74
N ARG A 57 5.22 1.37 -0.51
CA ARG A 57 5.59 0.32 -1.48
C ARG A 57 6.83 0.66 -2.31
N ASP A 58 7.32 1.90 -2.25
CA ASP A 58 8.45 2.39 -3.06
C ASP A 58 9.84 1.95 -2.56
N VAL A 59 9.92 1.18 -1.46
CA VAL A 59 11.21 0.87 -0.80
C VAL A 59 11.86 -0.43 -1.32
N ARG A 60 11.35 -1.08 -2.38
CA ARG A 60 11.87 -2.38 -2.85
C ARG A 60 12.38 -2.44 -4.29
N GLY A 61 12.30 -1.37 -5.07
CA GLY A 61 12.85 -1.30 -6.43
C GLY A 61 13.55 0.03 -6.61
N GLY A 62 14.85 0.03 -6.96
CA GLY A 62 15.62 1.25 -7.16
C GLY A 62 14.93 2.14 -8.20
N GLY A 63 14.43 3.30 -7.76
CA GLY A 63 13.51 4.14 -8.52
C GLY A 63 14.10 4.62 -9.83
N HIS A 64 13.77 3.93 -10.91
CA HIS A 64 13.99 4.42 -12.27
C HIS A 64 12.81 5.28 -12.71
N PHE A 65 11.62 5.03 -12.17
CA PHE A 65 10.50 5.95 -12.30
C PHE A 65 10.62 7.12 -11.32
N ILE A 66 10.72 8.34 -11.86
CA ILE A 66 10.69 9.57 -11.06
C ILE A 66 9.24 9.91 -10.65
N ASP A 67 9.05 10.67 -9.56
CA ASP A 67 7.71 11.02 -9.05
C ASP A 67 6.82 11.68 -10.10
N ARG A 68 7.41 12.53 -10.96
CA ARG A 68 6.70 13.18 -12.07
C ARG A 68 6.07 12.16 -13.02
N GLN A 69 6.79 11.08 -13.34
CA GLN A 69 6.30 10.02 -14.21
C GLN A 69 5.08 9.33 -13.60
N LYS A 70 5.10 9.02 -12.30
CA LYS A 70 3.95 8.42 -11.60
C LYS A 70 2.70 9.30 -11.66
N VAL A 71 2.86 10.61 -11.48
CA VAL A 71 1.74 11.58 -11.56
C VAL A 71 1.14 11.59 -12.96
N VAL A 72 1.98 11.70 -14.00
CA VAL A 72 1.56 11.74 -15.40
C VAL A 72 0.76 10.48 -15.80
N VAL A 73 1.24 9.27 -15.45
CA VAL A 73 0.50 8.03 -15.77
C VAL A 73 -0.86 7.99 -15.10
N ARG A 74 -0.91 8.32 -13.80
CA ARG A 74 -2.15 8.29 -13.02
C ARG A 74 -3.16 9.30 -13.56
N GLU A 75 -2.71 10.46 -14.00
CA GLU A 75 -3.60 11.45 -14.62
C GLU A 75 -4.11 10.98 -15.99
N TYR A 76 -3.21 10.49 -16.86
CA TYR A 76 -3.56 10.01 -18.19
C TYR A 76 -4.61 8.90 -18.13
N TYR A 77 -4.31 7.79 -17.45
CA TYR A 77 -5.22 6.65 -17.36
C TYR A 77 -6.41 6.92 -16.44
N GLY A 78 -6.25 7.74 -15.41
CA GLY A 78 -7.35 8.17 -14.57
C GLY A 78 -8.42 8.94 -15.34
N ARG A 79 -8.05 9.72 -16.37
CA ARG A 79 -9.01 10.36 -17.28
C ARG A 79 -9.65 9.37 -18.24
N GLU A 80 -8.87 8.45 -18.82
CA GLU A 80 -9.41 7.41 -19.71
C GLU A 80 -10.44 6.53 -19.00
N TYR A 81 -10.13 6.04 -17.80
CA TYR A 81 -11.01 5.18 -17.01
C TYR A 81 -12.29 5.89 -16.59
N SER A 82 -12.21 7.18 -16.21
CA SER A 82 -13.39 7.99 -15.87
C SER A 82 -14.33 8.21 -17.05
N ARG A 83 -13.83 8.20 -18.28
CA ARG A 83 -14.64 8.27 -19.51
C ARG A 83 -15.27 6.92 -19.89
N GLY A 84 -15.02 5.87 -19.12
CA GLY A 84 -15.53 4.53 -19.36
C GLY A 84 -14.73 3.72 -20.38
N PHE A 85 -13.58 4.23 -20.85
CA PHE A 85 -12.71 3.52 -21.77
C PHE A 85 -11.71 2.66 -20.98
N CYS A 86 -11.76 1.34 -21.18
CA CYS A 86 -10.77 0.43 -20.63
C CYS A 86 -9.76 0.06 -21.72
N PRO A 87 -8.47 0.36 -21.54
CA PRO A 87 -7.47 0.00 -22.50
C PRO A 87 -7.29 -1.53 -22.56
N PRO A 88 -6.71 -2.04 -23.65
CA PRO A 88 -6.62 -3.48 -23.90
C PRO A 88 -6.07 -4.28 -22.71
N GLY A 89 -6.62 -5.46 -22.46
CA GLY A 89 -6.21 -6.31 -21.33
C GLY A 89 -6.80 -5.93 -19.96
N LEU A 90 -7.64 -4.89 -19.86
CA LEU A 90 -8.49 -4.66 -18.70
C LEU A 90 -9.98 -4.81 -19.05
N ALA A 91 -10.76 -5.27 -18.09
CA ALA A 91 -12.20 -5.35 -18.17
C ALA A 91 -12.85 -4.33 -17.21
N LYS A 92 -13.96 -3.72 -17.64
CA LYS A 92 -14.76 -2.85 -16.79
C LYS A 92 -15.37 -3.67 -15.64
N LYS A 93 -15.07 -3.29 -14.39
CA LYS A 93 -15.60 -3.92 -13.18
C LYS A 93 -15.89 -2.88 -12.11
N ARG A 94 -17.12 -2.91 -11.56
CA ARG A 94 -17.64 -1.98 -10.54
C ARG A 94 -17.27 -0.52 -10.84
N ASN A 95 -16.13 -0.06 -10.31
CA ASN A 95 -15.72 1.34 -10.29
C ASN A 95 -14.48 1.64 -11.14
N GLY A 96 -14.04 0.72 -12.01
CA GLY A 96 -12.87 0.97 -12.85
C GLY A 96 -12.55 -0.15 -13.84
N CYS A 97 -11.36 -0.06 -14.40
CA CYS A 97 -10.81 -1.07 -15.29
C CYS A 97 -9.90 -1.99 -14.46
N MET A 98 -10.16 -3.29 -14.48
CA MET A 98 -9.41 -4.29 -13.71
C MET A 98 -8.86 -5.39 -14.61
N PRO A 99 -7.66 -5.94 -14.30
CA PRO A 99 -7.12 -7.09 -15.01
C PRO A 99 -8.02 -8.34 -14.89
N PRO A 100 -8.12 -9.17 -15.93
CA PRO A 100 -8.70 -10.50 -15.82
C PRO A 100 -7.81 -11.38 -14.91
N GLY A 101 -8.42 -12.16 -14.01
CA GLY A 101 -7.68 -13.09 -13.15
C GLY A 101 -7.04 -12.51 -11.89
N GLN A 102 -7.12 -11.19 -11.62
CA GLN A 102 -6.69 -10.44 -10.41
C GLN A 102 -5.26 -10.64 -9.86
N ALA A 103 -4.67 -11.83 -9.99
CA ALA A 103 -3.30 -12.12 -9.62
C ALA A 103 -2.34 -11.59 -10.70
N LYS A 104 -1.38 -10.77 -10.26
CA LYS A 104 -0.25 -10.37 -11.10
C LYS A 104 0.63 -11.59 -11.36
N LYS A 105 1.02 -11.75 -12.63
CA LYS A 105 1.92 -12.83 -13.08
C LYS A 105 3.38 -12.40 -13.16
N TRP A 106 3.67 -11.12 -12.95
CA TRP A 106 5.00 -10.54 -13.12
C TRP A 106 5.53 -10.00 -11.79
N HIS A 107 6.86 -9.90 -11.69
CA HIS A 107 7.56 -9.37 -10.52
C HIS A 107 8.80 -8.56 -10.95
N VAL A 108 9.11 -7.49 -10.21
CA VAL A 108 10.38 -6.76 -10.38
C VAL A 108 11.57 -7.69 -10.11
N GLY A 109 12.64 -7.53 -10.89
CA GLY A 109 13.84 -8.36 -10.84
C GLY A 109 13.70 -9.71 -11.54
N ARG A 110 12.57 -9.99 -12.21
CA ARG A 110 12.34 -11.22 -12.98
C ARG A 110 12.04 -10.90 -14.44
N PRO A 111 12.40 -11.79 -15.38
CA PRO A 111 11.91 -11.73 -16.75
C PRO A 111 10.39 -11.77 -16.79
N LEU A 112 9.80 -10.96 -17.67
CA LEU A 112 8.38 -10.99 -17.94
C LEU A 112 7.99 -12.37 -18.51
N PRO A 113 7.01 -13.07 -17.92
CA PRO A 113 6.58 -14.36 -18.44
C PRO A 113 6.05 -14.26 -19.87
N ARG A 114 6.24 -15.31 -20.67
CA ARG A 114 5.86 -15.34 -22.09
C ARG A 114 4.35 -15.26 -22.32
N ASP A 115 3.55 -15.66 -21.34
CA ASP A 115 2.09 -15.61 -21.38
C ASP A 115 1.53 -14.24 -20.96
N VAL A 116 2.38 -13.30 -20.53
CA VAL A 116 1.97 -11.95 -20.17
C VAL A 116 1.99 -11.07 -21.41
N ILE A 117 0.79 -10.62 -21.78
CA ILE A 117 0.60 -9.66 -22.87
C ILE A 117 0.92 -8.26 -22.35
N TYR A 118 1.79 -7.57 -23.08
CA TYR A 118 2.12 -6.17 -22.83
C TYR A 118 1.82 -5.31 -24.06
N TYR A 119 1.62 -4.02 -23.83
CA TYR A 119 1.31 -3.03 -24.85
C TYR A 119 2.30 -1.86 -24.76
N ASP A 120 2.54 -1.18 -25.87
CA ASP A 120 3.28 0.06 -25.86
C ASP A 120 2.51 1.18 -25.18
N LEU A 121 3.26 2.12 -24.60
CA LEU A 121 2.67 3.34 -24.05
C LEU A 121 2.20 4.24 -25.20
N PRO A 122 1.09 4.97 -25.02
CA PRO A 122 0.65 5.98 -25.98
C PRO A 122 1.78 6.99 -26.25
N PRO A 123 1.99 7.43 -27.51
CA PRO A 123 3.06 8.37 -27.84
C PRO A 123 2.99 9.68 -27.03
N THR A 124 1.77 10.15 -26.73
CA THR A 124 1.53 11.31 -25.86
C THR A 124 2.11 11.13 -24.46
N LEU A 125 1.96 9.94 -23.88
CA LEU A 125 2.51 9.59 -22.57
C LEU A 125 4.04 9.52 -22.61
N ILE A 126 4.64 9.00 -23.68
CA ILE A 126 6.10 8.91 -23.86
C ILE A 126 6.74 10.31 -23.91
N VAL A 127 6.11 11.26 -24.60
CA VAL A 127 6.60 12.65 -24.67
C VAL A 127 6.65 13.31 -23.29
N GLU A 128 5.64 13.07 -22.45
CA GLU A 128 5.61 13.59 -21.07
C GLU A 128 6.58 12.85 -20.14
N PHE A 129 6.78 11.55 -20.38
CA PHE A 129 7.71 10.69 -19.64
C PHE A 129 9.18 10.99 -19.89
N GLY A 130 9.50 11.40 -21.12
CA GLY A 130 10.85 11.33 -21.66
C GLY A 130 11.17 9.94 -22.24
N PRO A 131 12.22 9.84 -23.07
CA PRO A 131 12.64 8.56 -23.62
C PRO A 131 13.13 7.61 -22.51
N PRO A 132 12.91 6.30 -22.64
CA PRO A 132 13.46 5.33 -21.70
C PRO A 132 15.00 5.35 -21.76
N PRO A 133 15.68 4.97 -20.65
CA PRO A 133 17.12 4.76 -20.67
C PRO A 133 17.56 3.79 -21.76
N ALA A 134 18.82 3.91 -22.21
CA ALA A 134 19.37 3.03 -23.23
C ALA A 134 19.19 1.55 -22.85
N GLY A 135 18.78 0.73 -23.82
CA GLY A 135 18.53 -0.70 -23.62
C GLY A 135 17.25 -1.02 -22.83
N HIS A 136 16.38 -0.05 -22.58
CA HIS A 136 15.12 -0.25 -21.87
C HIS A 136 13.92 0.24 -22.69
N ARG A 137 12.73 -0.22 -22.30
CA ARG A 137 11.46 0.30 -22.81
C ARG A 137 10.40 0.33 -21.73
N PHE A 138 9.50 1.30 -21.82
CA PHE A 138 8.27 1.30 -21.04
C PHE A 138 7.23 0.43 -21.73
N VAL A 139 6.53 -0.40 -20.96
CA VAL A 139 5.40 -1.21 -21.45
C VAL A 139 4.26 -1.17 -20.45
N ARG A 140 3.02 -1.27 -20.93
CA ARG A 140 1.83 -1.43 -20.10
C ARG A 140 1.48 -2.91 -20.00
N VAL A 141 1.35 -3.40 -18.78
CA VAL A 141 0.85 -4.75 -18.47
C VAL A 141 -0.40 -4.61 -17.63
N ALA A 142 -1.55 -4.89 -18.24
CA ALA A 142 -2.86 -4.67 -17.63
C ALA A 142 -2.99 -3.27 -17.00
N ALA A 143 -3.08 -3.18 -15.67
CA ALA A 143 -3.23 -1.96 -14.89
C ALA A 143 -1.90 -1.39 -14.36
N ASP A 144 -0.76 -1.85 -14.87
CA ASP A 144 0.58 -1.46 -14.41
C ASP A 144 1.45 -0.97 -15.59
N ILE A 145 2.40 -0.07 -15.33
CA ILE A 145 3.48 0.29 -16.27
C ILE A 145 4.78 -0.32 -15.78
N LEU A 146 5.49 -1.02 -16.65
CA LEU A 146 6.79 -1.63 -16.36
C LEU A 146 7.90 -0.94 -17.14
N LEU A 147 9.05 -0.79 -16.52
CA LEU A 147 10.32 -0.56 -17.21
C LEU A 147 10.98 -1.93 -17.39
N ILE A 148 11.21 -2.33 -18.64
CA ILE A 148 11.83 -3.63 -18.93
C ILE A 148 13.13 -3.45 -19.72
N ALA A 149 14.10 -4.35 -19.48
CA ALA A 149 15.29 -4.46 -20.29
C ALA A 149 14.97 -5.10 -21.65
N VAL A 150 15.48 -4.49 -22.73
CA VAL A 150 15.32 -4.99 -24.09
C VAL A 150 16.10 -6.30 -24.26
N GLY A 151 15.52 -7.27 -24.96
CA GLY A 151 16.11 -8.59 -25.20
C GLY A 151 15.81 -9.61 -24.12
N THR A 152 16.01 -9.28 -22.84
CA THR A 152 15.77 -10.22 -21.72
C THR A 152 14.34 -10.16 -21.17
N GLY A 153 13.66 -9.02 -21.33
CA GLY A 153 12.35 -8.78 -20.74
C GLY A 153 12.40 -8.66 -19.22
N MET A 154 13.57 -8.46 -18.62
CA MET A 154 13.71 -8.28 -17.17
C MET A 154 12.95 -7.05 -16.71
N VAL A 155 12.03 -7.21 -15.74
CA VAL A 155 11.32 -6.09 -15.12
C VAL A 155 12.26 -5.40 -14.16
N ILE A 156 12.64 -4.17 -14.51
CA ILE A 156 13.59 -3.35 -13.76
C ILE A 156 12.85 -2.52 -12.71
N ASP A 157 11.70 -1.96 -13.08
CA ASP A 157 10.88 -1.11 -12.20
C ASP A 157 9.41 -1.15 -12.64
N ALA A 158 8.49 -0.71 -11.78
CA ALA A 158 7.06 -0.69 -12.07
C ALA A 158 6.27 0.42 -11.36
N ILE A 159 5.28 0.97 -12.08
CA ILE A 159 4.19 1.77 -11.53
C ILE A 159 2.95 0.89 -11.49
N GLU A 160 2.52 0.53 -10.29
CA GLU A 160 1.40 -0.40 -10.08
C GLU A 160 0.06 0.31 -9.85
N ASP A 161 -1.02 -0.44 -10.03
CA ASP A 161 -2.37 -0.11 -9.56
C ASP A 161 -2.96 1.18 -10.17
N LEU A 162 -2.81 1.41 -11.47
CA LEU A 162 -3.30 2.62 -12.17
C LEU A 162 -4.82 2.83 -12.06
N GLY A 163 -5.58 1.77 -11.78
CA GLY A 163 -7.04 1.79 -11.70
C GLY A 163 -7.62 2.05 -10.31
N ARG A 164 -6.80 2.13 -9.25
CA ARG A 164 -7.28 2.33 -7.88
C ARG A 164 -7.23 3.81 -7.52
N ARG A 165 -8.40 4.47 -7.55
CA ARG A 165 -8.63 5.76 -6.88
C ARG A 165 -9.33 5.53 -5.53
#